data_AF-A0A1H0HJ82-F1
#
_entry.id   AF-A0A1H0HJ82-F1
#
_cell.length_a   1.000
_cell.length_b   1.000
_cell.length_c   1.000
_cell.angle_alpha   90.00
_cell.angle_beta   90.00
_cell.angle_gamma   90.00
#
_symmetry.space_group_name_H-M   'P 1'
#
loop_
_entity.id
_entity.type
_entity.pdbx_description
1 polymer ?
#
loop_
_entity_poly.entity_id
_entity_poly.type
_entity_poly.pdbx_seq_one_letter_code
_entity_poly.pdbx_strand_id
1 'polypeptide(L)' 'MNQGMSEGADMMRAAARDVHRMREQARALEADAERAADAEERRRLQQEVRRLESDAEQESMMAAGDIYPTE' A
#
# COMPACT_ATOMS: atom_id res chain seq x y z
N MET A 1 -7.50 -9.92 31.81
CA MET A 1 -6.88 -8.79 31.10
C MET A 1 -6.33 -9.34 29.79
N ASN A 2 -6.88 -8.94 28.65
CA ASN A 2 -6.48 -9.42 27.32
C ASN A 2 -6.23 -8.20 26.41
N GLN A 3 -5.28 -7.33 26.80
CA GLN A 3 -4.98 -6.08 26.09
C GLN A 3 -4.02 -6.29 24.90
N GLY A 4 -3.13 -7.30 24.96
CA GLY A 4 -2.17 -7.57 23.88
C GLY A 4 -2.79 -8.09 22.58
N MET A 5 -3.92 -8.81 22.64
CA MET A 5 -4.59 -9.32 21.43
C MET A 5 -5.43 -8.25 20.71
N SER A 6 -5.93 -7.24 21.43
CA SER A 6 -6.69 -6.13 20.82
C SER A 6 -5.78 -5.17 20.04
N GLU A 7 -4.60 -4.85 20.59
CA GLU A 7 -3.66 -3.93 19.95
C GLU A 7 -3.10 -4.48 18.63
N GLY A 8 -2.79 -5.79 18.57
CA GLY A 8 -2.35 -6.44 17.34
C GLY A 8 -3.43 -6.46 16.24
N ALA A 9 -4.70 -6.69 16.61
CA ALA A 9 -5.81 -6.68 15.66
C ALA A 9 -6.12 -5.28 15.11
N ASP A 10 -5.91 -4.24 15.90
CA ASP A 10 -6.08 -2.86 15.47
C ASP A 10 -4.92 -2.38 14.58
N MET A 11 -3.69 -2.80 14.90
CA MET A 11 -2.52 -2.55 14.05
C MET A 11 -2.65 -3.22 12.67
N MET A 12 -3.07 -4.49 12.61
CA MET A 12 -3.33 -5.17 11.33
C MET A 12 -4.42 -4.49 10.52
N ARG A 13 -5.48 -3.99 11.17
CA ARG A 13 -6.54 -3.23 10.49
C ARG A 13 -6.07 -1.88 9.99
N ALA A 14 -5.18 -1.19 10.71
CA ALA A 14 -4.56 0.05 10.25
C ALA A 14 -3.71 -0.19 9.01
N ALA A 15 -2.78 -1.17 9.06
CA ALA A 15 -1.93 -1.52 7.92
C ALA A 15 -2.75 -1.92 6.67
N ALA A 16 -3.83 -2.70 6.85
CA ALA A 16 -4.72 -3.05 5.75
C ALA A 16 -5.41 -1.83 5.12
N ARG A 17 -5.78 -0.83 5.92
CA ARG A 17 -6.37 0.43 5.43
C ARG A 17 -5.35 1.27 4.68
N ASP A 18 -4.12 1.33 5.17
CA ASP A 18 -3.04 2.09 4.54
C ASP A 18 -2.65 1.48 3.19
N VAL A 19 -2.50 0.16 3.12
CA VAL A 19 -2.30 -0.59 1.86
C VAL A 19 -3.46 -0.35 0.88
N HIS A 20 -4.70 -0.37 1.35
CA HIS A 20 -5.86 -0.10 0.50
C HIS A 20 -5.83 1.33 -0.07
N ARG A 21 -5.52 2.32 0.78
CA ARG A 21 -5.40 3.72 0.36
C ARG A 21 -4.31 3.91 -0.70
N MET A 22 -3.13 3.32 -0.51
CA MET A 22 -2.05 3.43 -1.50
C MET A 22 -2.44 2.82 -2.85
N ARG A 23 -3.14 1.68 -2.84
CA ARG A 23 -3.66 1.06 -4.08
C ARG A 23 -4.71 1.92 -4.78
N GLU A 24 -5.60 2.55 -4.03
CA GLU A 24 -6.59 3.48 -4.60
C GLU A 24 -5.91 4.73 -5.19
N GLN A 25 -4.88 5.25 -4.53
CA GLN A 25 -4.07 6.36 -5.06
C GLN A 25 -3.33 5.96 -6.34
N ALA A 26 -2.75 4.76 -6.38
CA ALA A 26 -2.10 4.22 -7.58
C ALA A 26 -3.09 4.12 -8.76
N ARG A 27 -4.31 3.60 -8.52
CA ARG A 27 -5.36 3.53 -9.56
C ARG A 27 -5.77 4.90 -10.08
N ALA A 28 -5.87 5.90 -9.21
CA ALA A 28 -6.18 7.27 -9.61
C ALA A 28 -5.09 7.85 -10.52
N LEU A 29 -3.82 7.68 -10.14
CA LEU A 29 -2.67 8.14 -10.92
C LEU A 29 -2.55 7.40 -12.26
N GLU A 30 -2.89 6.12 -12.31
CA GLU A 30 -2.94 5.35 -13.55
C GLU A 30 -4.02 5.90 -14.50
N ALA A 31 -5.22 6.17 -13.98
CA ALA A 31 -6.30 6.76 -14.77
C ALA A 31 -5.95 8.18 -15.28
N ASP A 32 -5.20 8.97 -14.50
CA ASP A 32 -4.70 10.27 -14.93
C ASP A 32 -3.58 10.13 -15.97
N ALA A 33 -2.71 9.11 -15.84
CA ALA A 33 -1.68 8.81 -16.83
C ALA A 33 -2.26 8.40 -18.18
N GLU A 34 -3.37 7.66 -18.19
CA GLU A 34 -4.10 7.30 -19.42
C GLU A 34 -4.68 8.52 -20.14
N ARG A 35 -5.11 9.54 -19.39
CA ARG A 35 -5.67 10.78 -19.94
C ARG A 35 -4.62 11.84 -20.26
N ALA A 36 -3.38 11.66 -19.78
CA ALA A 36 -2.31 12.60 -20.00
C ALA A 36 -1.90 12.66 -21.49
N ALA A 37 -2.04 13.85 -22.08
CA ALA A 37 -1.62 14.12 -23.45
C ALA A 37 -0.08 14.25 -23.57
N ASP A 38 0.59 14.64 -22.49
CA ASP A 38 2.04 14.79 -22.44
C ASP A 38 2.73 13.47 -22.06
N ALA A 39 3.76 13.12 -22.83
CA ALA A 39 4.48 11.85 -22.65
C ALA A 39 5.41 11.86 -21.42
N GLU A 40 5.91 13.03 -21.01
CA GLU A 40 6.72 13.16 -19.80
C GLU A 40 5.84 13.05 -18.56
N GLU A 41 4.69 13.70 -18.56
CA GLU A 41 3.70 13.65 -17.48
C GLU A 41 3.17 12.23 -17.30
N ARG A 42 2.79 11.55 -18.39
CA ARG A 42 2.40 10.14 -18.34
C ARG A 42 3.50 9.26 -17.72
N ARG A 43 4.78 9.51 -18.04
CA ARG A 43 5.91 8.75 -17.47
C ARG A 43 6.10 9.04 -15.99
N ARG A 44 5.90 10.28 -15.54
CA ARG A 44 5.97 10.65 -14.12
C ARG A 44 4.88 9.96 -13.32
N LEU A 45 3.63 10.08 -13.79
CA LEU A 45 2.48 9.42 -13.15
C LEU A 45 2.67 7.90 -13.07
N GLN A 46 3.13 7.25 -14.15
CA GLN A 46 3.42 5.82 -14.14
C GLN A 46 4.58 5.41 -13.21
N GLN A 47 5.57 6.29 -13.00
CA GLN A 47 6.62 6.03 -12.00
C GLN A 47 6.05 6.09 -10.59
N GLU A 48 5.15 7.02 -10.33
CA GLU A 48 4.51 7.18 -9.02
C GLU A 48 3.55 6.03 -8.70
N VAL A 49 2.81 5.53 -9.70
CA VAL A 49 2.02 4.28 -9.60
C VAL A 49 2.90 3.12 -9.14
N ARG A 50 4.00 2.85 -9.86
CA ARG A 50 4.92 1.75 -9.51
C ARG A 50 5.52 1.89 -8.12
N ARG A 51 5.77 3.13 -7.67
CA ARG A 51 6.28 3.40 -6.32
C ARG A 51 5.23 3.05 -5.27
N LEU A 52 4.00 3.51 -5.43
CA LEU A 52 2.90 3.22 -4.50
C LEU A 52 2.57 1.72 -4.43
N GLU A 53 2.64 1.01 -5.55
CA GLU A 53 2.46 -0.44 -5.57
C GLU A 53 3.57 -1.16 -4.79
N SER A 54 4.84 -0.76 -4.99
CA SER A 54 5.96 -1.33 -4.25
C SER A 54 5.90 -1.03 -2.75
N ASP A 55 5.51 0.20 -2.37
CA ASP A 55 5.34 0.59 -0.97
C ASP A 55 4.18 -0.21 -0.33
N ALA A 56 3.08 -0.42 -1.07
CA ALA A 56 1.95 -1.24 -0.62
C ALA A 56 2.30 -2.72 -0.45
N GLU A 57 3.12 -3.29 -1.32
CA GLU A 57 3.62 -4.66 -1.18
C GLU A 57 4.55 -4.82 0.03
N GLN A 58 5.44 -3.85 0.24
CA GLN A 58 6.33 -3.85 1.41
C GLN A 58 5.55 -3.72 2.72
N GLU A 59 4.58 -2.81 2.80
CA GLU A 59 3.75 -2.65 3.99
C GLU A 59 2.85 -3.86 4.24
N SER A 60 2.33 -4.48 3.17
CA SER A 60 1.61 -5.75 3.28
C SER A 60 2.52 -6.90 3.74
N MET A 61 3.79 -6.94 3.32
CA MET A 61 4.76 -7.94 3.77
C MET A 61 5.21 -7.70 5.21
N MET A 62 5.33 -6.45 5.67
CA MET A 62 5.61 -6.15 7.08
C MET A 62 4.41 -6.50 7.98
N ALA A 63 3.18 -6.23 7.51
CA ALA A 63 1.97 -6.67 8.20
C ALA A 63 1.82 -8.21 8.24
N ALA A 64 2.35 -8.90 7.23
CA ALA A 64 2.41 -10.37 7.18
C ALA A 64 3.68 -10.97 7.82
N GLY A 65 4.71 -10.16 8.09
CA GLY A 65 6.03 -10.58 8.55
C GLY A 65 6.07 -10.99 10.03
N ASP A 66 4.99 -10.76 10.77
CA ASP A 66 4.76 -11.33 12.11
C ASP A 66 4.00 -12.68 12.05
N ILE A 67 3.78 -13.24 10.85
CA ILE A 67 3.25 -14.58 10.65
C ILE A 67 4.42 -15.56 10.59
N TYR A 68 5.09 -15.72 11.73
CA TYR A 68 5.62 -16.96 12.33
C TYR A 68 6.61 -16.55 13.43
N PRO A 69 6.29 -16.69 14.73
CA PRO A 69 7.35 -16.74 15.73
C PRO A 69 8.20 -17.96 15.39
N THR A 70 9.45 -17.75 14.98
CA THR A 70 10.47 -18.79 15.03
C THR A 70 10.68 -19.13 16.50
N GLU A 71 10.11 -20.25 16.96
CA GLU A 71 10.70 -21.00 18.08
C GLU A 71 12.11 -21.47 17.72
#